data_AF-A0A2G9P9H2-F1
#
_entry.id   AF-A0A2G9P9H2-F1
#
_cell.length_a   1.000
_cell.length_b   1.000
_cell.length_c   1.000
_cell.angle_alpha   90.00
_cell.angle_beta   90.00
_cell.angle_gamma   90.00
#
_symmetry.space_group_name_H-M   'P 1'
#
loop_
_entity.id
_entity.type
_entity.pdbx_description
1 polymer ?
#
loop_
_entity_poly.entity_id
_entity_poly.type
_entity_poly.pdbx_seq_one_letter_code
_entity_poly.pdbx_strand_id
1 'polypeptide(L)'
;MMMPRTHVLIGFCVAAVINLFLPLAWWHFLLAGFVAAIIDLDHVINFWRVKGELSVQKAWNTAFEHLGFERSFLHRKYGILFFMVVSSFIMIFSPVSGVIVFCAALSHWLFDHTYFRKAHERLVKVGHWLYPISFEELTLDMVFIFLSLVFLMLNNHVAV
;
A
#
# COMPACT_ATOMS: atom_id res chain seq x y z
N MET A 1 -6.54 -10.56 0.76
CA MET A 1 -5.30 -11.10 1.36
C MET A 1 -4.48 -9.87 1.72
N MET A 2 -3.96 -9.75 2.94
CA MET A 2 -3.09 -8.62 3.24
C MET A 2 -1.73 -8.94 2.61
N MET A 3 -1.34 -8.17 1.59
CA MET A 3 -0.02 -8.21 0.96
C MET A 3 0.66 -6.87 1.24
N PRO A 4 1.11 -6.64 2.49
CA PRO A 4 1.42 -5.30 2.94
C PRO A 4 2.61 -4.68 2.21
N ARG A 5 3.56 -5.51 1.77
CA ARG A 5 4.68 -5.05 0.93
C ARG A 5 4.17 -4.59 -0.43
N THR A 6 3.31 -5.41 -1.04
CA THR A 6 2.70 -5.09 -2.33
C THR A 6 1.86 -3.82 -2.25
N HIS A 7 1.16 -3.57 -1.14
CA HIS A 7 0.43 -2.32 -0.92
C HIS A 7 1.34 -1.09 -0.82
N VAL A 8 2.51 -1.20 -0.19
CA VAL A 8 3.49 -0.11 -0.23
C VAL A 8 3.97 0.10 -1.68
N LEU A 9 4.33 -0.98 -2.37
CA LEU A 9 4.89 -0.93 -3.72
C LEU A 9 3.88 -0.44 -4.78
N ILE A 10 2.58 -0.74 -4.63
CA ILE A 10 1.56 -0.22 -5.55
C ILE A 10 1.43 1.29 -5.40
N GLY A 11 1.54 1.84 -4.19
CA GLY A 11 1.60 3.29 -3.97
C GLY A 11 2.78 3.94 -4.69
N PHE A 12 3.98 3.35 -4.60
CA PHE A 12 5.15 3.78 -5.36
C PHE A 12 4.93 3.70 -6.88
N CYS A 13 4.36 2.60 -7.37
CA CYS A 13 4.10 2.40 -8.79
C CYS A 13 3.11 3.43 -9.33
N VAL A 14 2.07 3.77 -8.56
CA VAL A 14 1.10 4.82 -8.91
C VAL A 14 1.80 6.17 -9.03
N ALA A 15 2.66 6.53 -8.08
CA ALA A 15 3.45 7.76 -8.19
C ALA A 15 4.35 7.75 -9.44
N ALA A 16 4.98 6.62 -9.77
CA ALA A 16 5.79 6.48 -10.98
C ALA A 16 4.98 6.66 -12.27
N VAL A 17 3.75 6.13 -12.31
CA VAL A 17 2.83 6.35 -13.44
C VAL A 17 2.41 7.82 -13.53
N ILE A 18 2.04 8.46 -12.42
CA ILE A 18 1.68 9.89 -12.39
C ILE A 18 2.86 10.75 -12.86
N ASN A 19 4.09 10.36 -12.52
CA ASN A 19 5.31 11.04 -12.91
C ASN A 19 5.51 11.13 -14.43
N LEU A 20 4.87 10.25 -15.22
CA LEU A 20 4.88 10.34 -16.69
C LEU A 20 4.12 11.55 -17.23
N PHE A 21 3.18 12.09 -16.45
CA PHE A 21 2.29 13.18 -16.86
C PHE A 21 2.57 14.48 -16.09
N LEU A 22 3.09 14.36 -14.87
CA LEU A 22 3.35 15.48 -13.96
C LEU A 22 4.69 15.26 -13.27
N PRO A 23 5.66 16.19 -13.36
CA PRO A 23 6.96 16.01 -12.72
C PRO A 23 6.80 15.96 -11.20
N LEU A 24 7.19 14.83 -10.61
CA LEU A 24 7.13 14.58 -9.18
C LEU A 24 8.53 14.67 -8.57
N ALA A 25 8.67 15.47 -7.51
CA ALA A 25 9.82 15.37 -6.62
C ALA A 25 9.86 14.01 -5.89
N TRP A 26 11.05 13.53 -5.51
CA TRP A 26 11.27 12.22 -4.86
C TRP A 26 10.38 11.97 -3.62
N TRP A 27 10.07 13.03 -2.85
CA TRP A 27 9.25 12.91 -1.65
C TRP A 27 7.79 12.55 -1.94
N HIS A 28 7.29 12.82 -3.15
CA HIS A 28 5.95 12.41 -3.58
C HIS A 28 5.82 10.88 -3.67
N PHE A 29 6.89 10.19 -4.06
CA PHE A 29 6.93 8.74 -4.13
C PHE A 29 6.87 8.14 -2.73
N LEU A 30 7.63 8.72 -1.79
CA LEU A 30 7.56 8.33 -0.39
C LEU A 30 6.17 8.58 0.21
N LEU A 31 5.57 9.73 -0.11
CA LEU A 31 4.21 10.05 0.32
C LEU A 31 3.22 9.01 -0.19
N ALA A 32 3.30 8.62 -1.46
CA ALA A 32 2.40 7.62 -2.04
C ALA A 32 2.54 6.24 -1.36
N GLY A 33 3.77 5.75 -1.21
CA GLY A 33 4.04 4.50 -0.51
C GLY A 33 3.60 4.54 0.95
N PHE A 34 3.81 5.67 1.64
CA PHE A 34 3.43 5.86 3.04
C PHE A 34 1.91 5.92 3.23
N VAL A 35 1.19 6.59 2.33
CA VAL A 35 -0.29 6.63 2.37
C VAL A 35 -0.87 5.23 2.20
N ALA A 36 -0.37 4.45 1.24
CA ALA A 36 -0.80 3.07 1.05
C ALA A 36 -0.46 2.20 2.29
N ALA A 37 0.73 2.38 2.88
CA ALA A 37 1.12 1.71 4.13
C ALA A 37 0.22 2.06 5.33
N ILE A 38 -0.20 3.33 5.45
CA ILE A 38 -1.06 3.79 6.56
C ILE A 38 -2.40 3.08 6.53
N ILE A 39 -2.96 2.83 5.34
CA ILE A 39 -4.25 2.16 5.22
C ILE A 39 -4.16 0.75 5.80
N ASP A 40 -3.01 0.08 5.63
CA ASP A 40 -2.70 -1.23 6.22
C ASP A 40 -2.41 -1.20 7.73
N LEU A 41 -2.25 -0.04 8.38
CA LEU A 41 -2.11 0.02 9.85
C LEU A 41 -3.41 -0.40 10.56
N ASP A 42 -4.52 -0.44 9.83
CA ASP A 42 -5.78 -0.95 10.33
C ASP A 42 -5.71 -2.41 10.81
N HIS A 43 -4.79 -3.18 10.23
CA HIS A 43 -4.50 -4.54 10.60
C HIS A 43 -3.91 -4.64 12.01
N VAL A 44 -3.08 -3.67 12.40
CA VAL A 44 -2.54 -3.55 13.76
C VAL A 44 -3.67 -3.22 14.75
N ILE A 45 -4.59 -2.34 14.36
CA ILE A 45 -5.76 -1.98 15.18
C ILE A 45 -6.66 -3.21 15.37
N ASN A 46 -6.91 -3.97 14.31
CA ASN A 46 -7.76 -5.16 14.42
C ASN A 46 -7.09 -6.26 15.24
N PHE A 47 -5.77 -6.48 15.05
CA PHE A 47 -5.00 -7.37 15.88
C PHE A 47 -5.10 -7.01 17.37
N TRP A 48 -4.95 -5.72 17.70
CA TRP A 48 -5.11 -5.24 19.08
C TRP A 48 -6.52 -5.49 19.63
N ARG A 49 -7.57 -5.27 18.83
CA ARG A 49 -8.95 -5.53 19.25
C ARG A 49 -9.21 -7.00 19.59
N VAL A 50 -8.66 -7.92 18.80
CA VAL A 50 -8.91 -9.35 18.97
C VAL A 50 -7.97 -9.99 20.01
N LYS A 51 -6.71 -9.56 20.07
CA LYS A 51 -5.69 -10.16 20.95
C LYS A 51 -5.40 -9.36 22.21
N GLY A 52 -5.86 -8.11 22.32
CA GLY A 52 -5.55 -7.21 23.45
C GLY A 52 -4.11 -6.68 23.45
N GLU A 53 -3.32 -7.01 22.43
CA GLU A 53 -1.89 -6.67 22.35
C GLU A 53 -1.63 -5.72 21.18
N LEU A 54 -0.94 -4.61 21.43
CA LEU A 54 -0.50 -3.70 20.37
C LEU A 54 0.91 -4.09 19.91
N SER A 55 1.00 -4.83 18.81
CA SER A 55 2.29 -5.23 18.23
C SER A 55 2.20 -5.27 16.71
N VAL A 56 2.94 -4.37 16.05
CA VAL A 56 3.04 -4.33 14.58
C VAL A 56 3.64 -5.63 14.04
N GLN A 57 4.69 -6.14 14.69
CA GLN A 57 5.36 -7.38 14.28
C GLN A 57 4.40 -8.58 14.36
N LYS A 58 3.67 -8.74 15.47
CA LYS A 58 2.73 -9.86 15.61
C LYS A 58 1.52 -9.70 14.69
N ALA A 59 1.01 -8.48 14.52
CA ALA A 59 -0.08 -8.19 13.59
C ALA A 59 0.30 -8.55 12.14
N TRP A 60 1.52 -8.21 11.73
CA TRP A 60 2.05 -8.54 10.41
C TRP A 60 2.26 -10.04 10.22
N ASN A 61 2.75 -10.74 11.25
CA ASN A 61 3.04 -12.17 11.17
C ASN A 61 1.79 -13.05 11.28
N THR A 62 0.72 -12.53 11.86
CA THR A 62 -0.55 -13.25 12.01
C THR A 62 -1.40 -12.98 10.78
N ALA A 63 -1.19 -13.78 9.72
CA ALA A 63 -2.07 -13.74 8.55
C ALA A 63 -3.54 -13.86 8.99
N PHE A 64 -4.40 -12.99 8.48
CA PHE A 64 -5.79 -12.75 8.93
C PHE A 64 -6.74 -13.94 9.00
N GLU A 65 -6.33 -15.14 8.57
CA GLU A 65 -7.15 -16.35 8.58
C GLU A 65 -7.64 -16.75 9.98
N HIS A 66 -7.03 -16.24 11.05
CA HIS A 66 -7.41 -16.58 12.42
C HIS A 66 -8.16 -15.48 13.18
N LEU A 67 -8.40 -14.30 12.61
CA LEU A 67 -8.92 -13.13 13.35
C LEU A 67 -10.34 -12.68 13.00
N GLY A 68 -11.04 -13.39 12.13
CA GLY A 68 -12.40 -13.01 11.71
C GLY A 68 -12.39 -11.85 10.72
N PHE A 69 -13.24 -11.96 9.70
CA PHE A 69 -13.26 -11.14 8.48
C PHE A 69 -13.69 -9.67 8.65
N GLU A 70 -13.62 -9.08 9.84
CA GLU A 70 -14.01 -7.69 10.01
C GLU A 70 -12.93 -6.74 9.49
N ARG A 71 -13.07 -6.34 8.22
CA ARG A 71 -12.34 -5.20 7.65
C ARG A 71 -12.56 -3.97 8.51
N SER A 72 -11.49 -3.20 8.76
CA SER A 72 -11.53 -2.00 9.59
C SER A 72 -12.41 -0.89 8.99
N PHE A 73 -12.55 0.23 9.71
CA PHE A 73 -13.24 1.40 9.17
C PHE A 73 -12.56 1.99 7.94
N LEU A 74 -11.23 1.84 7.81
CA LEU A 74 -10.44 2.41 6.70
C LEU A 74 -10.77 1.74 5.36
N HIS A 75 -11.21 0.50 5.36
CA HIS A 75 -11.65 -0.25 4.17
C HIS A 75 -13.16 -0.21 3.93
N ARG A 76 -13.90 0.55 4.74
CA ARG A 76 -15.35 0.74 4.58
C ARG A 76 -15.61 2.12 3.97
N LYS A 77 -16.88 2.38 3.63
CA LYS A 77 -17.34 3.66 3.05
C LYS A 77 -16.84 4.91 3.78
N TYR A 78 -16.69 4.85 5.11
CA TYR A 78 -16.23 5.97 5.90
C TYR A 78 -14.72 6.22 5.78
N GLY A 79 -13.92 5.16 5.62
CA GLY A 79 -12.49 5.29 5.29
C GLY A 79 -12.28 5.92 3.93
N ILE A 80 -13.06 5.48 2.93
CA ILE A 80 -13.04 6.07 1.58
C ILE A 80 -13.39 7.56 1.64
N LEU A 81 -14.51 7.90 2.31
CA LEU A 81 -14.92 9.29 2.49
C LEU A 81 -13.85 10.11 3.24
N PHE A 82 -13.22 9.54 4.27
CA PHE A 82 -12.17 10.20 5.03
C PHE A 82 -11.00 10.61 4.12
N PHE A 83 -10.42 9.68 3.35
CA PHE A 83 -9.32 10.05 2.46
C PHE A 83 -9.77 10.96 1.32
N MET A 84 -11.01 10.84 0.81
CA MET A 84 -11.54 11.78 -0.18
C MET A 84 -11.55 13.21 0.37
N VAL A 85 -12.00 13.40 1.61
CA VAL A 85 -12.03 14.72 2.26
C VAL A 85 -10.60 15.21 2.51
N VAL A 86 -9.73 14.37 3.06
CA VAL A 86 -8.32 14.71 3.33
C VAL A 86 -7.59 15.07 2.04
N SER A 87 -7.71 14.27 0.98
CA SER A 87 -7.08 14.53 -0.30
C SER A 87 -7.61 15.81 -0.93
N SER A 88 -8.92 16.04 -0.90
CA SER A 88 -9.53 17.28 -1.40
C SER A 88 -9.05 18.51 -0.65
N PHE A 89 -8.87 18.40 0.67
CA PHE A 89 -8.30 19.49 1.48
C PHE A 89 -6.84 19.74 1.12
N ILE A 90 -6.02 18.69 0.97
CA ILE A 90 -4.61 18.82 0.54
C ILE A 90 -4.53 19.46 -0.85
N MET A 91 -5.44 19.11 -1.77
CA MET A 91 -5.48 19.67 -3.13
C MET A 91 -5.58 21.21 -3.15
N ILE A 92 -6.18 21.83 -2.12
CA ILE A 92 -6.28 23.30 -2.02
C ILE A 92 -4.89 23.95 -1.90
N PHE A 93 -3.96 23.28 -1.19
CA PHE A 93 -2.61 23.82 -0.92
C PHE A 93 -1.56 23.25 -1.87
N SER A 94 -1.69 21.97 -2.23
CA SER A 94 -0.80 21.25 -3.13
C SER A 94 -1.63 20.28 -3.97
N PRO A 95 -2.09 20.70 -5.16
CA PRO A 95 -2.87 19.86 -6.06
C PRO A 95 -2.19 18.52 -6.34
N VAL A 96 -0.87 18.54 -6.58
CA VAL A 96 -0.07 17.34 -6.87
C VAL A 96 -0.10 16.36 -5.69
N SER A 97 0.19 16.84 -4.47
CA SER A 97 0.14 16.00 -3.27
C SER A 97 -1.25 15.43 -3.02
N GLY A 98 -2.29 16.23 -3.23
CA GLY A 98 -3.67 15.78 -3.06
C GLY A 98 -4.05 14.66 -4.04
N VAL A 99 -3.64 14.77 -5.32
CA VAL A 99 -3.81 13.68 -6.31
C VAL A 99 -3.08 12.42 -5.86
N ILE A 100 -1.83 12.54 -5.41
CA ILE A 100 -1.03 11.38 -4.98
C ILE A 100 -1.69 10.66 -3.80
N VAL A 101 -2.12 11.40 -2.78
CA VAL A 101 -2.80 10.83 -1.62
C VAL A 101 -4.07 10.09 -2.05
N PHE A 102 -4.88 10.71 -2.92
CA PHE A 102 -6.10 10.10 -3.42
C PHE A 102 -5.84 8.83 -4.24
N CYS A 103 -4.92 8.88 -5.21
CA CYS A 103 -4.61 7.75 -6.08
C CYS A 103 -3.93 6.61 -5.33
N ALA A 104 -3.04 6.90 -4.38
CA ALA A 104 -2.43 5.88 -3.53
C ALA A 104 -3.50 5.15 -2.71
N ALA A 105 -4.40 5.90 -2.04
CA ALA A 105 -5.49 5.31 -1.27
C ALA A 105 -6.45 4.49 -2.14
N LEU A 106 -6.80 5.01 -3.32
CA LEU A 106 -7.66 4.30 -4.26
C LEU A 106 -7.01 3.00 -4.77
N SER A 107 -5.71 3.03 -5.10
CA SER A 107 -4.98 1.85 -5.55
C SER A 107 -4.93 0.76 -4.49
N HIS A 108 -4.75 1.16 -3.23
CA HIS A 108 -4.82 0.25 -2.08
C HIS A 108 -6.15 -0.50 -2.04
N TRP A 109 -7.27 0.23 -2.01
CA TRP A 109 -8.58 -0.38 -1.96
C TRP A 109 -8.88 -1.23 -3.18
N LEU A 110 -8.49 -0.77 -4.38
CA LEU A 110 -8.68 -1.54 -5.60
C LEU A 110 -7.95 -2.89 -5.51
N PHE A 111 -6.70 -2.87 -5.04
CA PHE A 111 -5.89 -4.08 -4.87
C PHE A 111 -6.50 -5.02 -3.82
N ASP A 112 -7.03 -4.48 -2.72
CA ASP A 112 -7.74 -5.28 -1.70
C ASP A 112 -9.03 -5.94 -2.20
N HIS A 113 -9.60 -5.49 -3.32
CA HIS A 113 -10.73 -6.15 -3.99
C HIS A 113 -10.28 -7.22 -4.99
N THR A 114 -9.02 -7.21 -5.42
CA THR A 114 -8.50 -8.27 -6.29
C THR A 114 -8.25 -9.54 -5.48
N TYR A 115 -8.98 -10.61 -5.82
CA TYR A 115 -8.87 -11.89 -5.13
C TYR A 115 -7.68 -12.67 -5.68
N PHE A 116 -6.60 -12.75 -4.91
CA PHE A 116 -5.49 -13.66 -5.18
C PHE A 116 -5.73 -14.99 -4.45
N ARG A 117 -5.72 -16.10 -5.19
CA ARG A 117 -5.81 -17.44 -4.60
C ARG A 117 -4.53 -17.71 -3.82
N LYS A 118 -4.66 -18.10 -2.54
CA LYS A 118 -3.51 -18.46 -1.70
C LYS A 118 -2.75 -19.65 -2.31
N ALA A 119 -1.47 -19.47 -2.64
CA ALA A 119 -0.53 -20.57 -2.67
C ALA A 119 0.21 -20.68 -1.34
N HIS A 120 1.05 -21.72 -1.23
CA HIS A 120 1.80 -22.01 -0.01
C HIS A 120 2.70 -20.83 0.40
N GLU A 121 2.42 -20.26 1.57
CA GLU A 121 3.25 -19.24 2.21
C GLU A 121 4.53 -19.90 2.74
N ARG A 122 5.68 -19.26 2.51
CA ARG A 122 6.96 -19.63 3.13
C ARG A 122 7.36 -18.56 4.14
N LEU A 123 7.89 -18.98 5.28
CA LEU A 123 8.48 -18.04 6.25
C LEU A 123 9.89 -17.67 5.78
N VAL A 124 10.14 -16.38 5.57
CA VAL A 124 11.47 -15.83 5.27
C VAL A 124 11.99 -15.08 6.48
N LYS A 125 13.25 -15.35 6.85
CA LYS A 125 13.91 -14.67 7.97
C LYS A 125 14.70 -13.47 7.46
N VAL A 126 14.41 -12.28 7.99
CA VAL A 126 15.19 -11.06 7.76
C VAL A 126 15.57 -10.50 9.14
N GLY A 127 16.87 -10.61 9.49
CA GLY A 127 17.34 -10.29 10.83
C GLY A 127 16.65 -11.14 11.91
N HIS A 128 16.02 -10.48 12.89
CA HIS A 128 15.25 -11.13 13.97
C HIS A 128 13.78 -11.39 13.64
N TRP A 129 13.36 -11.11 12.40
CA TRP A 129 11.97 -11.14 12.01
C TRP A 129 11.73 -12.32 11.07
N LEU A 130 10.62 -13.02 11.28
CA LEU A 130 10.11 -14.06 10.40
C LEU A 130 8.86 -13.52 9.73
N TYR A 131 8.86 -13.45 8.40
CA TYR A 131 7.76 -12.93 7.62
C TYR A 131 7.19 -14.03 6.73
N PRO A 132 5.87 -14.29 6.76
CA PRO A 132 5.24 -15.07 5.71
C PRO A 132 5.36 -14.30 4.39
N ILE A 133 5.75 -14.99 3.32
CA ILE A 133 5.69 -14.48 1.94
C ILE A 133 5.15 -15.59 1.05
N SER A 134 4.14 -15.25 0.25
CA SER A 134 3.66 -16.13 -0.81
C SER A 134 4.49 -15.90 -2.09
N PHE A 135 4.58 -16.91 -2.94
CA PHE A 135 5.27 -16.74 -4.23
C PHE A 135 4.56 -15.69 -5.10
N GLU A 136 3.24 -15.57 -4.98
CA GLU A 136 2.41 -14.56 -5.64
C GLU A 136 2.79 -13.15 -5.19
N GLU A 137 2.88 -12.90 -3.88
CA GLU A 137 3.29 -11.61 -3.32
C GLU A 137 4.69 -11.23 -3.80
N LEU A 138 5.64 -12.17 -3.74
CA LEU A 138 7.00 -11.92 -4.24
C LEU A 138 7.00 -11.57 -5.73
N THR A 139 6.21 -12.29 -6.54
CA THR A 139 6.12 -12.04 -7.98
C THR A 139 5.53 -10.66 -8.25
N LEU A 140 4.46 -10.29 -7.55
CA LEU A 140 3.82 -8.98 -7.67
C LEU A 140 4.75 -7.86 -7.23
N ASP A 141 5.48 -8.03 -6.13
CA ASP A 141 6.47 -7.08 -5.64
C ASP A 141 7.55 -6.82 -6.71
N MET A 142 8.09 -7.89 -7.31
CA MET A 142 9.07 -7.79 -8.40
C MET A 142 8.50 -7.10 -9.63
N VAL A 143 7.24 -7.38 -9.99
CA VAL A 143 6.55 -6.71 -11.10
C VAL A 143 6.38 -5.21 -10.81
N PHE A 144 5.91 -4.83 -9.62
CA PHE A 144 5.73 -3.42 -9.28
C PHE A 144 7.05 -2.66 -9.17
N ILE A 145 8.11 -3.29 -8.65
CA ILE A 145 9.46 -2.71 -8.66
C ILE A 145 9.91 -2.48 -10.11
N PHE A 146 9.81 -3.50 -10.96
CA PHE A 146 10.22 -3.40 -12.36
C PHE A 146 9.44 -2.31 -13.11
N LEU A 147 8.11 -2.29 -12.99
CA LEU A 147 7.26 -1.27 -13.62
C LEU A 147 7.60 0.14 -13.12
N SER A 148 7.80 0.31 -11.81
CA SER A 148 8.19 1.60 -11.24
C SER A 148 9.50 2.11 -11.84
N LEU A 149 10.51 1.24 -11.96
CA LEU A 149 11.79 1.59 -12.59
C LEU A 149 11.62 1.96 -14.06
N VAL A 150 10.85 1.18 -14.82
CA VAL A 150 10.57 1.48 -16.24
C VAL A 150 9.91 2.85 -16.38
N PHE A 151 8.87 3.15 -15.61
CA PHE A 151 8.18 4.44 -15.70
C PHE A 151 9.08 5.62 -15.28
N LEU A 152 9.91 5.43 -14.25
CA LEU A 152 10.91 6.41 -13.85
C LEU A 152 11.94 6.68 -14.97
N MET A 153 12.41 5.64 -15.65
CA MET A 153 13.34 5.78 -16.77
C MET A 153 12.70 6.48 -17.98
N LEU A 154 11.46 6.16 -18.30
CA LEU A 154 10.73 6.80 -19.42
C LEU A 154 10.59 8.31 -19.22
N ASN A 155 10.36 8.78 -17.99
CA ASN A 155 10.24 10.22 -17.74
C ASN A 155 11.57 10.98 -17.96
N ASN A 156 12.72 10.36 -17.65
CA ASN A 156 14.03 10.98 -17.87
C ASN A 156 14.33 11.25 -19.36
N HIS A 157 13.62 10.61 -20.28
CA HIS A 157 13.76 10.82 -21.71
C HIS A 157 12.84 11.91 -22.28
N VAL A 158 11.80 12.33 -21.54
CA VAL A 158 10.82 13.35 -21.99
C VAL A 158 11.24 14.76 -21.54
N ALA A 159 12.15 14.87 -20.57
CA ALA A 159 12.63 16.14 -20.02
C ALA A 159 13.84 16.77 -20.78
N VAL A 160 14.13 16.30 -22.00
CA VAL A 160 15.19 16.84 -22.90
C VAL A 160 14.53 17.50 -24.09
#